data_AF-A0A8H6UX79-F1
#
_entry.id   AF-A0A8H6UX79-F1
#
_cell.length_a   1.000
_cell.length_b   1.000
_cell.length_c   1.000
_cell.angle_alpha   90.00
_cell.angle_beta   90.00
_cell.angle_gamma   90.00
#
_symmetry.space_group_name_H-M   'P 1'
#
loop_
_entity.id
_entity.type
_entity.pdbx_description
1 polymer ?
#
loop_
_entity_poly.entity_id
_entity_poly.type
_entity_poly.pdbx_seq_one_letter_code
_entity_poly.pdbx_strand_id
1 'polypeptide(L)'
;MSPLHFLPLLISLLPIPVLTNPVTPRSTPTTCNGNPAYCTRRYSNITYLGAHDSPFVGDLPQQNQNLQVTAQLDLGIRFLQGQTHKSLDESDNALRLCHTSCLLEDAGTLQSFLVTVKAWLDAHPDEVVTLLLTNGDSVPVARFDEAFVGAGLRDYAFVPDGSPNALAMDAWPTLAALIEKGKRLVVFLDYGAYANSVPYILNEFIYYFETPYDVTDATFPSCSIDRPSGASADGRMYIVNHFLDVDILGILVPDRLRAPQTNAVSGSGSIGAQSALCSSLYGRKPNVVLVDFVDQGQVMQAQAALNGV
;
A
#
# COMPACT_ATOMS: atom_id res chain seq x y z
N MET A 1 10.65 -75.70 25.80
CA MET A 1 9.94 -74.50 25.31
C MET A 1 9.94 -73.48 26.44
N SER A 2 10.85 -72.51 26.39
CA SER A 2 11.04 -71.50 27.44
C SER A 2 10.11 -70.29 27.20
N PRO A 3 9.59 -69.63 28.25
CA PRO A 3 8.75 -68.46 28.08
C PRO A 3 9.62 -67.21 27.86
N LEU A 4 9.29 -66.43 26.84
CA LEU A 4 9.88 -65.10 26.62
C LEU A 4 9.26 -64.09 27.60
N HIS A 5 10.10 -63.46 28.43
CA HIS A 5 9.75 -62.29 29.20
C HIS A 5 9.92 -61.03 28.34
N PHE A 6 8.82 -60.30 28.13
CA PHE A 6 8.84 -58.95 27.56
C PHE A 6 9.05 -57.94 28.70
N LEU A 7 10.14 -57.17 28.61
CA LEU A 7 10.42 -56.04 29.50
C LEU A 7 9.90 -54.76 28.82
N PRO A 8 9.08 -53.92 29.49
CA PRO A 8 8.60 -52.69 28.90
C PRO A 8 9.71 -51.63 28.93
N LEU A 9 10.08 -51.11 27.77
CA LEU A 9 11.02 -50.00 27.65
C LEU A 9 10.26 -48.68 27.94
N LEU A 10 10.43 -48.11 29.14
CA LEU A 10 9.97 -46.75 29.43
C LEU A 10 10.86 -45.75 28.68
N ILE A 11 10.34 -45.16 27.61
CA ILE A 11 10.96 -44.01 26.94
C ILE A 11 10.59 -42.76 27.74
N SER A 12 11.55 -42.22 28.48
CA SER A 12 11.42 -40.92 29.15
C SER A 12 11.46 -39.82 28.09
N LEU A 13 10.32 -39.19 27.82
CA LEU A 13 10.22 -37.96 27.03
C LEU A 13 10.77 -36.80 27.86
N LEU A 14 12.03 -36.45 27.63
CA LEU A 14 12.61 -35.20 28.15
C LEU A 14 12.00 -34.02 27.38
N PRO A 15 11.48 -32.98 28.06
CA PRO A 15 10.97 -31.79 27.39
C PRO A 15 12.10 -31.07 26.66
N ILE A 16 11.95 -30.89 25.35
CA ILE A 16 12.85 -30.07 24.55
C ILE A 16 12.63 -28.61 25.00
N PRO A 17 13.66 -27.91 25.48
CA PRO A 17 13.52 -26.51 25.84
C PRO A 17 13.22 -25.72 24.56
N VAL A 18 12.02 -25.14 24.49
CA VAL A 18 11.69 -24.14 23.48
C VAL A 18 12.53 -22.92 23.80
N LEU A 19 13.60 -22.70 23.03
CA LEU A 19 14.37 -21.46 23.04
C LEU A 19 13.46 -20.33 22.54
N THR A 20 12.74 -19.68 23.43
CA THR A 20 12.12 -18.39 23.14
C THR A 20 13.24 -17.36 23.09
N ASN A 21 13.67 -16.99 21.88
CA ASN A 21 14.54 -15.82 21.74
C ASN A 21 13.76 -14.61 22.29
N PRO A 22 14.26 -13.90 23.31
CA PRO A 22 13.64 -12.67 23.73
C PRO A 22 13.63 -11.71 22.55
N VAL A 23 12.45 -11.20 22.18
CA VAL A 23 12.33 -10.10 21.22
C VAL A 23 12.91 -8.88 21.91
N THR A 24 14.18 -8.59 21.63
CA THR A 24 14.83 -7.38 22.14
C THR A 24 14.07 -6.19 21.55
N PRO A 25 13.53 -5.28 22.38
CA PRO A 25 12.90 -4.06 21.88
C PRO A 25 13.91 -3.34 21.00
N ARG A 26 13.51 -3.04 19.76
CA ARG A 26 14.37 -2.32 18.84
C ARG A 26 14.61 -0.91 19.38
N SER A 27 15.84 -0.41 19.24
CA SER A 27 16.15 0.99 19.53
C SER A 27 15.27 1.91 18.67
N THR A 28 14.81 3.01 19.25
CA THR A 28 14.04 4.03 18.52
C THR A 28 14.79 4.44 17.25
N PRO A 29 14.14 4.41 16.08
CA PRO A 29 14.77 4.78 14.82
C PRO A 29 15.17 6.26 14.82
N THR A 30 16.35 6.57 14.29
CA THR A 30 16.82 7.96 14.12
C THR A 30 16.18 8.66 12.92
N THR A 31 15.68 7.88 11.96
CA THR A 31 14.96 8.32 10.77
C THR A 31 13.81 7.37 10.52
N CYS A 32 12.67 7.88 10.05
CA CYS A 32 11.53 7.04 9.69
C CYS A 32 11.12 7.42 8.28
N ASN A 33 11.03 6.46 7.38
CA ASN A 33 10.83 6.75 5.95
C ASN A 33 11.83 7.80 5.42
N GLY A 34 13.11 7.62 5.73
CA GLY A 34 14.20 8.52 5.35
C GLY A 34 14.25 9.90 6.02
N ASN A 35 13.31 10.27 6.91
CA ASN A 35 13.29 11.60 7.54
C ASN A 35 13.06 11.54 9.07
N PRO A 36 13.88 12.21 9.92
CA PRO A 36 13.69 12.21 11.36
C PRO A 36 12.36 12.85 11.81
N ALA A 37 11.86 13.85 11.07
CA ALA A 37 10.61 14.54 11.40
C ALA A 37 9.36 13.67 11.24
N TYR A 38 9.47 12.52 10.56
CA TYR A 38 8.36 11.57 10.40
C TYR A 38 8.23 10.61 11.58
N CYS A 39 9.27 10.40 12.37
CA CYS A 39 9.25 9.43 13.47
C CYS A 39 8.19 9.73 14.53
N THR A 40 7.96 11.00 14.83
CA THR A 40 6.96 11.44 15.83
C THR A 40 5.58 11.69 15.22
N ARG A 41 5.43 11.60 13.90
CA ARG A 41 4.13 11.79 13.24
C ARG A 41 3.36 10.48 13.23
N ARG A 42 2.04 10.59 13.46
CA ARG A 42 1.09 9.50 13.23
C ARG A 42 1.06 9.15 11.76
N TYR A 43 0.86 7.88 11.42
CA TYR A 43 0.65 7.43 10.05
C TYR A 43 -0.45 8.25 9.34
N SER A 44 -1.54 8.55 10.05
CA SER A 44 -2.67 9.37 9.59
C SER A 44 -2.38 10.87 9.46
N ASN A 45 -1.19 11.33 9.83
CA ASN A 45 -0.75 12.73 9.77
C ASN A 45 0.55 12.89 8.97
N ILE A 46 0.68 12.09 7.91
CA ILE A 46 1.71 12.18 6.89
C ILE A 46 1.02 12.20 5.53
N THR A 47 1.50 13.04 4.63
CA THR A 47 1.13 12.99 3.22
C THR A 47 2.13 12.11 2.49
N TYR A 48 1.65 11.05 1.85
CA TYR A 48 2.44 10.18 0.99
C TYR A 48 2.18 10.53 -0.48
N LEU A 49 3.24 10.65 -1.26
CA LEU A 49 3.15 10.51 -2.71
C LEU A 49 3.22 9.01 -3.00
N GLY A 50 2.19 8.50 -3.64
CA GLY A 50 2.05 7.08 -3.92
C GLY A 50 2.17 6.78 -5.41
N ALA A 51 2.70 5.61 -5.73
CA ALA A 51 2.72 5.11 -7.09
C ALA A 51 1.34 4.50 -7.41
N HIS A 52 0.57 5.18 -8.26
CA HIS A 52 -0.62 4.61 -8.88
C HIS A 52 -0.17 3.41 -9.74
N ASP A 53 -0.86 2.28 -9.57
CA ASP A 53 -0.63 1.13 -10.45
C ASP A 53 0.84 0.71 -10.56
N SER A 54 1.51 0.76 -9.40
CA SER A 54 2.94 0.52 -9.16
C SER A 54 3.55 -0.67 -9.93
N PRO A 55 2.89 -1.84 -10.06
CA PRO A 55 3.46 -2.99 -10.75
C PRO A 55 3.53 -2.88 -12.28
N PHE A 56 2.81 -1.93 -12.90
CA PHE A 56 2.66 -1.83 -14.35
C PHE A 56 3.71 -0.89 -14.94
N VAL A 57 4.84 -1.47 -15.36
CA VAL A 57 6.08 -0.75 -15.68
C VAL A 57 6.54 -0.99 -17.11
N GLY A 58 6.84 0.09 -17.83
CA GLY A 58 7.51 0.03 -19.13
C GLY A 58 7.20 1.26 -19.99
N ASP A 59 7.25 1.10 -21.32
CA ASP A 59 7.09 2.18 -22.31
C ASP A 59 5.75 2.15 -23.07
N LEU A 60 4.89 1.17 -22.79
CA LEU A 60 3.62 1.01 -23.50
C LEU A 60 2.55 1.97 -22.95
N PRO A 61 1.53 2.33 -23.77
CA PRO A 61 0.53 3.33 -23.38
C PRO A 61 -0.22 3.02 -22.09
N GLN A 62 -0.49 1.75 -21.79
CA GLN A 62 -1.23 1.34 -20.61
C GLN A 62 -0.39 1.30 -19.31
N GLN A 63 0.92 1.59 -19.38
CA GLN A 63 1.82 1.42 -18.24
C GLN A 63 2.00 2.73 -17.48
N ASN A 64 1.82 2.64 -16.16
CA ASN A 64 1.75 3.78 -15.24
C ASN A 64 3.11 4.23 -14.70
N GLN A 65 4.14 3.38 -14.75
CA GLN A 65 5.43 3.67 -14.14
C GLN A 65 6.61 3.38 -15.07
N ASN A 66 7.71 4.12 -14.90
CA ASN A 66 9.00 3.85 -15.56
C ASN A 66 9.94 3.02 -14.68
N LEU A 67 9.75 3.13 -13.37
CA LEU A 67 10.61 2.51 -12.39
C LEU A 67 10.02 1.18 -11.93
N GLN A 68 10.86 0.14 -11.86
CA GLN A 68 10.50 -1.09 -11.16
C GLN A 68 10.17 -0.78 -9.69
N VAL A 69 9.35 -1.63 -9.07
CA VAL A 69 8.83 -1.43 -7.69
C VAL A 69 9.93 -1.10 -6.67
N THR A 70 11.07 -1.81 -6.68
CA THR A 70 12.18 -1.52 -5.76
C THR A 70 12.78 -0.14 -6.01
N ALA A 71 12.89 0.31 -7.26
CA ALA A 71 13.37 1.65 -7.58
C ALA A 71 12.37 2.75 -7.18
N GLN A 72 11.05 2.47 -7.22
CA GLN A 72 10.05 3.38 -6.64
C GLN A 72 10.24 3.51 -5.12
N LEU A 73 10.48 2.39 -4.42
CA LEU A 73 10.81 2.39 -3.00
C LEU A 73 12.14 3.11 -2.72
N ASP A 74 13.18 2.88 -3.52
CA ASP A 74 14.48 3.56 -3.37
C ASP A 74 14.37 5.09 -3.60
N LEU A 75 13.47 5.52 -4.49
CA LEU A 75 13.15 6.93 -4.73
C LEU A 75 12.51 7.61 -3.50
N GLY A 76 11.85 6.83 -2.63
CA GLY A 76 11.18 7.32 -1.43
C GLY A 76 9.66 7.15 -1.42
N ILE A 77 9.08 6.49 -2.43
CA ILE A 77 7.65 6.13 -2.45
C ILE A 77 7.37 5.11 -1.35
N ARG A 78 6.36 5.36 -0.52
CA ARG A 78 5.97 4.46 0.59
C ARG A 78 4.51 4.04 0.55
N PHE A 79 3.80 4.40 -0.51
CA PHE A 79 2.44 3.97 -0.77
C PHE A 79 2.40 3.40 -2.20
N LEU A 80 2.21 2.09 -2.31
CA LEU A 80 2.12 1.40 -3.59
C LEU A 80 0.68 0.96 -3.80
N GLN A 81 0.07 1.35 -4.92
CA GLN A 81 -1.23 0.85 -5.32
C GLN A 81 -1.07 -0.17 -6.45
N GLY A 82 -1.89 -1.22 -6.49
CA GLY A 82 -1.89 -2.18 -7.58
C GLY A 82 -3.23 -2.90 -7.75
N GLN A 83 -3.56 -3.26 -8.99
CA GLN A 83 -4.80 -3.97 -9.30
C GLN A 83 -4.61 -5.48 -9.22
N THR A 84 -5.54 -6.19 -8.57
CA THR A 84 -5.49 -7.65 -8.49
C THR A 84 -6.66 -8.32 -9.20
N HIS A 85 -6.36 -9.40 -9.91
CA HIS A 85 -7.33 -10.22 -10.63
C HIS A 85 -7.08 -11.71 -10.40
N LYS A 86 -8.09 -12.52 -10.67
CA LYS A 86 -7.95 -13.97 -10.80
C LYS A 86 -7.14 -14.29 -12.06
N SER A 87 -6.41 -15.40 -12.03
CA SER A 87 -5.76 -15.91 -13.23
C SER A 87 -6.80 -16.23 -14.32
N LEU A 88 -6.40 -16.04 -15.59
CA LEU A 88 -7.19 -16.50 -16.73
C LEU A 88 -7.11 -18.02 -16.91
N ASP A 89 -6.06 -18.64 -16.35
CA ASP A 89 -5.98 -20.10 -16.24
C ASP A 89 -6.77 -20.54 -15.00
N GLU A 90 -7.93 -21.16 -15.21
CA GLU A 90 -8.78 -21.64 -14.11
C GLU A 90 -8.11 -22.71 -13.24
N SER A 91 -7.02 -23.33 -13.71
CA SER A 91 -6.21 -24.25 -12.90
C SER A 91 -5.21 -23.53 -11.99
N ASP A 92 -4.89 -22.26 -12.29
CA ASP A 92 -4.04 -21.41 -11.48
C ASP A 92 -4.88 -20.59 -10.48
N ASN A 93 -4.68 -20.89 -9.20
CA ASN A 93 -5.35 -20.23 -8.11
C ASN A 93 -4.61 -18.95 -7.65
N ALA A 94 -3.48 -18.58 -8.24
CA ALA A 94 -2.79 -17.36 -7.85
C ALA A 94 -3.62 -16.11 -8.21
N LEU A 95 -3.62 -15.14 -7.29
CA LEU A 95 -3.95 -13.76 -7.65
C LEU A 95 -2.84 -13.18 -8.52
N ARG A 96 -3.22 -12.49 -9.59
CA ARG A 96 -2.34 -11.84 -10.54
C ARG A 96 -2.44 -10.32 -10.38
N LEU A 97 -1.36 -9.62 -10.68
CA LEU A 97 -1.37 -8.18 -10.82
C LEU A 97 -1.63 -7.86 -12.29
N CYS A 98 -2.86 -7.48 -12.60
CA CYS A 98 -3.26 -7.23 -13.98
C CYS A 98 -3.85 -5.83 -14.12
N HIS A 99 -3.47 -5.09 -15.16
CA HIS A 99 -3.96 -3.73 -15.39
C HIS A 99 -5.30 -3.82 -16.13
N THR A 100 -6.42 -3.54 -15.45
CA THR A 100 -7.80 -3.72 -15.94
C THR A 100 -8.21 -5.18 -16.22
N SER A 101 -7.36 -5.96 -16.89
CA SER A 101 -7.53 -7.39 -17.16
C SER A 101 -6.19 -8.04 -17.49
N CYS A 102 -6.04 -9.33 -17.23
CA CYS A 102 -4.80 -10.05 -17.55
C CYS A 102 -4.58 -10.28 -19.06
N LEU A 103 -5.54 -9.91 -19.91
CA LEU A 103 -5.35 -9.87 -21.37
C LEU A 103 -4.64 -8.59 -21.81
N LEU A 104 -4.85 -7.48 -21.08
CA LEU A 104 -4.21 -6.20 -21.37
C LEU A 104 -2.76 -6.23 -20.89
N GLU A 105 -2.56 -6.50 -19.60
CA GLU A 105 -1.24 -6.63 -19.00
C GLU A 105 -1.29 -7.50 -17.75
N ASP A 106 -0.30 -8.39 -17.60
CA ASP A 106 -0.11 -9.26 -16.44
C ASP A 106 1.33 -9.09 -15.94
N ALA A 107 1.48 -8.41 -14.81
CA ALA A 107 2.76 -8.14 -14.15
C ALA A 107 3.22 -9.31 -13.24
N GLY A 108 2.54 -10.46 -13.30
CA GLY A 108 2.85 -11.67 -12.55
C GLY A 108 1.98 -11.85 -11.30
N THR A 109 2.35 -12.80 -10.45
CA THR A 109 1.54 -13.12 -9.27
C THR A 109 1.68 -12.06 -8.18
N LEU A 110 0.60 -11.82 -7.44
CA LEU A 110 0.61 -10.98 -6.24
C LEU A 110 1.67 -11.47 -5.24
N GLN A 111 1.81 -12.79 -5.06
CA GLN A 111 2.83 -13.34 -4.16
C GLN A 111 4.25 -12.95 -4.58
N SER A 112 4.59 -12.98 -5.88
CA SER A 112 5.91 -12.60 -6.37
C SER A 112 6.21 -11.11 -6.11
N PHE A 113 5.22 -10.25 -6.33
CA PHE A 113 5.31 -8.83 -5.98
C PHE A 113 5.51 -8.63 -4.47
N LEU A 114 4.74 -9.34 -3.63
CA LEU A 114 4.87 -9.26 -2.17
C LEU A 114 6.24 -9.77 -1.68
N VAL A 115 6.82 -10.79 -2.32
CA VAL A 115 8.21 -11.25 -2.05
C VAL A 115 9.22 -10.14 -2.37
N THR A 116 9.00 -9.39 -3.45
CA THR A 116 9.86 -8.25 -3.83
C THR A 116 9.79 -7.14 -2.77
N VAL A 117 8.57 -6.77 -2.32
CA VAL A 117 8.36 -5.81 -1.24
C VAL A 117 8.97 -6.31 0.08
N LYS A 118 8.84 -7.61 0.38
CA LYS A 118 9.46 -8.23 1.56
C LYS A 118 10.97 -8.05 1.56
N ALA A 119 11.63 -8.45 0.47
CA ALA A 119 13.07 -8.38 0.36
C ALA A 119 13.57 -6.94 0.57
N TRP A 120 12.84 -5.96 0.03
CA TRP A 120 13.15 -4.55 0.26
C TRP A 120 12.96 -4.14 1.73
N LEU A 121 11.83 -4.50 2.37
CA LEU A 121 11.60 -4.21 3.79
C LEU A 121 12.60 -4.90 4.73
N ASP A 122 13.08 -6.09 4.37
CA ASP A 122 14.12 -6.81 5.12
C ASP A 122 15.46 -6.04 5.08
N ALA A 123 15.80 -5.46 3.93
CA ALA A 123 16.99 -4.63 3.75
C ALA A 123 16.87 -3.21 4.34
N HIS A 124 15.65 -2.71 4.54
CA HIS A 124 15.38 -1.35 4.99
C HIS A 124 14.55 -1.33 6.28
N PRO A 125 15.19 -1.52 7.44
CA PRO A 125 14.46 -1.88 8.64
C PRO A 125 13.77 -0.65 9.28
N ASP A 126 14.14 0.59 8.93
CA ASP A 126 13.55 1.84 9.46
C ASP A 126 12.42 2.41 8.57
N GLU A 127 11.89 1.58 7.67
CA GLU A 127 10.91 1.96 6.66
C GLU A 127 9.56 1.29 6.93
N VAL A 128 8.48 2.02 6.69
CA VAL A 128 7.08 1.59 6.72
C VAL A 128 6.49 1.78 5.34
N VAL A 129 5.97 0.70 4.76
CA VAL A 129 5.36 0.68 3.43
C VAL A 129 3.86 0.40 3.55
N THR A 130 3.07 1.11 2.74
CA THR A 130 1.64 0.87 2.57
C THR A 130 1.38 0.23 1.22
N LEU A 131 0.52 -0.79 1.21
CA LEU A 131 -0.05 -1.39 0.02
C LEU A 131 -1.54 -1.10 -0.04
N LEU A 132 -2.01 -0.60 -1.19
CA LEU A 132 -3.42 -0.55 -1.55
C LEU A 132 -3.65 -1.50 -2.72
N LEU A 133 -4.47 -2.52 -2.53
CA LEU A 133 -4.81 -3.49 -3.57
C LEU A 133 -6.28 -3.31 -3.97
N THR A 134 -6.57 -3.42 -5.27
CA THR A 134 -7.97 -3.45 -5.75
C THR A 134 -8.45 -4.88 -5.93
N ASN A 135 -9.75 -5.11 -5.74
CA ASN A 135 -10.39 -6.43 -5.79
C ASN A 135 -11.63 -6.42 -6.70
N GLY A 136 -11.44 -6.05 -7.96
CA GLY A 136 -12.53 -5.98 -8.95
C GLY A 136 -13.27 -7.30 -9.17
N ASP A 137 -12.58 -8.43 -8.99
CA ASP A 137 -13.13 -9.77 -9.20
C ASP A 137 -13.89 -10.34 -7.98
N SER A 138 -14.05 -9.53 -6.92
CA SER A 138 -14.74 -9.91 -5.67
C SER A 138 -14.20 -11.21 -5.06
N VAL A 139 -12.87 -11.39 -5.08
CA VAL A 139 -12.21 -12.57 -4.52
C VAL A 139 -12.30 -12.52 -3.00
N PRO A 140 -12.52 -13.66 -2.30
CA PRO A 140 -12.47 -13.69 -0.84
C PRO A 140 -11.12 -13.22 -0.29
N VAL A 141 -11.13 -12.39 0.76
CA VAL A 141 -9.92 -11.86 1.42
C VAL A 141 -8.92 -12.94 1.85
N ALA A 142 -9.38 -14.16 2.12
CA ALA A 142 -8.51 -15.30 2.44
C ALA A 142 -7.47 -15.60 1.34
N ARG A 143 -7.79 -15.34 0.08
CA ARG A 143 -6.85 -15.51 -1.05
C ARG A 143 -5.74 -14.48 -1.05
N PHE A 144 -6.03 -13.28 -0.57
CA PHE A 144 -5.01 -12.29 -0.31
C PHE A 144 -4.15 -12.75 0.87
N ASP A 145 -4.74 -13.19 1.98
CA ASP A 145 -3.99 -13.73 3.14
C ASP A 145 -3.04 -14.87 2.73
N GLU A 146 -3.49 -15.81 1.90
CA GLU A 146 -2.65 -16.87 1.33
C GLU A 146 -1.40 -16.31 0.62
N ALA A 147 -1.55 -15.27 -0.22
CA ALA A 147 -0.43 -14.64 -0.91
C ALA A 147 0.52 -13.91 0.06
N PHE A 148 -0.01 -13.20 1.06
CA PHE A 148 0.79 -12.51 2.08
C PHE A 148 1.54 -13.47 3.01
N VAL A 149 0.92 -14.60 3.38
CA VAL A 149 1.56 -15.68 4.13
C VAL A 149 2.63 -16.37 3.27
N GLY A 150 2.31 -16.70 2.02
CA GLY A 150 3.26 -17.31 1.08
C GLY A 150 4.47 -16.43 0.77
N ALA A 151 4.30 -15.11 0.82
CA ALA A 151 5.40 -14.15 0.69
C ALA A 151 6.15 -13.92 2.01
N GLY A 152 5.66 -14.39 3.16
CA GLY A 152 6.24 -14.13 4.48
C GLY A 152 6.12 -12.68 4.95
N LEU A 153 5.15 -11.93 4.40
CA LEU A 153 4.99 -10.49 4.65
C LEU A 153 3.99 -10.19 5.79
N ARG A 154 3.15 -11.17 6.14
CA ARG A 154 2.14 -11.07 7.22
C ARG A 154 2.73 -10.63 8.56
N ASP A 155 3.95 -11.04 8.89
CA ASP A 155 4.57 -10.70 10.17
C ASP A 155 4.87 -9.19 10.33
N TYR A 156 5.04 -8.48 9.22
CA TYR A 156 5.17 -7.02 9.18
C TYR A 156 3.84 -6.28 9.19
N ALA A 157 2.72 -6.97 8.96
CA ALA A 157 1.44 -6.31 8.80
C ALA A 157 0.90 -5.74 10.11
N PHE A 158 0.54 -4.47 10.09
CA PHE A 158 -0.12 -3.77 11.17
C PHE A 158 -1.56 -4.25 11.33
N VAL A 159 -1.94 -4.53 12.58
CA VAL A 159 -3.33 -4.80 12.99
C VAL A 159 -3.73 -3.69 13.95
N PRO A 160 -4.83 -2.96 13.69
CA PRO A 160 -5.36 -2.00 14.65
C PRO A 160 -5.74 -2.67 15.98
N ASP A 161 -5.35 -2.07 17.10
CA ASP A 161 -5.63 -2.62 18.45
C ASP A 161 -7.14 -2.78 18.74
N GLY A 162 -8.00 -2.04 18.01
CA GLY A 162 -9.46 -2.12 18.10
C GLY A 162 -10.15 -3.00 17.06
N SER A 163 -9.39 -3.74 16.23
CA SER A 163 -9.94 -4.59 15.17
C SER A 163 -10.99 -5.57 15.73
N PRO A 164 -12.17 -5.72 15.09
CA PRO A 164 -12.52 -5.29 13.73
C PRO A 164 -13.01 -3.85 13.60
N ASN A 165 -13.09 -3.07 14.68
CA ASN A 165 -13.57 -1.70 14.63
C ASN A 165 -12.52 -0.78 13.98
N ALA A 166 -13.01 0.23 13.26
CA ALA A 166 -12.16 1.23 12.63
C ALA A 166 -11.36 2.02 13.66
N LEU A 167 -10.07 2.21 13.38
CA LEU A 167 -9.21 3.10 14.16
C LEU A 167 -9.53 4.56 13.83
N ALA A 168 -9.81 5.38 14.84
CA ALA A 168 -9.96 6.82 14.66
C ALA A 168 -8.65 7.45 14.15
N MET A 169 -8.74 8.54 13.39
CA MET A 169 -7.58 9.19 12.78
C MET A 169 -6.49 9.57 13.81
N ASP A 170 -6.87 10.05 14.99
CA ASP A 170 -5.95 10.43 16.05
C ASP A 170 -5.39 9.26 16.88
N ALA A 171 -5.92 8.05 16.67
CA ALA A 171 -5.49 6.82 17.33
C ALA A 171 -4.46 6.03 16.50
N TRP A 172 -4.16 6.43 15.26
CA TRP A 172 -3.09 5.83 14.46
C TRP A 172 -1.73 5.96 15.15
N PRO A 173 -0.91 4.89 15.17
CA PRO A 173 0.42 4.93 15.75
C PRO A 173 1.35 5.85 14.97
N THR A 174 2.44 6.29 15.62
CA THR A 174 3.54 6.97 14.93
C THR A 174 4.34 6.00 14.07
N LEU A 175 5.09 6.53 13.09
CA LEU A 175 5.98 5.66 12.30
C LEU A 175 7.06 5.00 13.16
N ALA A 176 7.62 5.71 14.14
CA ALA A 176 8.57 5.11 15.08
C ALA A 176 7.95 3.92 15.83
N ALA A 177 6.71 4.07 16.32
CA ALA A 177 6.02 2.98 17.02
C ALA A 177 5.73 1.77 16.12
N LEU A 178 5.41 2.00 14.84
CA LEU A 178 5.26 0.91 13.85
C LEU A 178 6.59 0.18 13.63
N ILE A 179 7.69 0.92 13.47
CA ILE A 179 9.04 0.37 13.27
C ILE A 179 9.52 -0.41 14.50
N GLU A 180 9.37 0.16 15.69
CA GLU A 180 9.75 -0.45 16.97
C GLU A 180 9.02 -1.76 17.24
N LYS A 181 7.72 -1.82 16.88
CA LYS A 181 6.91 -3.05 16.96
C LYS A 181 7.14 -4.03 15.81
N GLY A 182 7.99 -3.68 14.83
CA GLY A 182 8.20 -4.46 13.62
C GLY A 182 6.97 -4.54 12.70
N LYS A 183 5.94 -3.71 12.92
CA LYS A 183 4.70 -3.67 12.14
C LYS A 183 4.80 -2.64 11.02
N ARG A 184 5.71 -2.92 10.08
CA ARG A 184 6.19 -2.00 9.04
C ARG A 184 5.44 -2.07 7.72
N LEU A 185 4.31 -2.77 7.69
CA LEU A 185 3.44 -2.89 6.53
C LEU A 185 2.01 -2.51 6.91
N VAL A 186 1.41 -1.55 6.21
CA VAL A 186 -0.02 -1.24 6.31
C VAL A 186 -0.70 -1.72 5.02
N VAL A 187 -1.79 -2.47 5.12
CA VAL A 187 -2.44 -3.06 3.94
C VAL A 187 -3.89 -2.63 3.87
N PHE A 188 -4.28 -2.06 2.74
CA PHE A 188 -5.65 -1.74 2.39
C PHE A 188 -6.12 -2.55 1.20
N LEU A 189 -7.40 -2.90 1.21
CA LEU A 189 -8.12 -3.53 0.10
C LEU A 189 -9.41 -2.73 -0.11
N ASP A 190 -9.68 -2.31 -1.35
CA ASP A 190 -10.83 -1.47 -1.71
C ASP A 190 -12.16 -2.11 -1.30
N TYR A 191 -12.41 -3.34 -1.73
CA TYR A 191 -13.63 -4.09 -1.54
C TYR A 191 -13.34 -5.51 -1.05
N GLY A 192 -14.26 -6.04 -0.25
CA GLY A 192 -14.18 -7.41 0.26
C GLY A 192 -13.13 -7.61 1.35
N ALA A 193 -12.61 -6.54 1.97
CA ALA A 193 -11.83 -6.65 3.19
C ALA A 193 -12.73 -6.98 4.39
N TYR A 194 -12.41 -8.05 5.12
CA TYR A 194 -13.17 -8.49 6.29
C TYR A 194 -12.23 -8.65 7.48
N ALA A 195 -12.10 -7.60 8.31
CA ALA A 195 -11.19 -7.59 9.45
C ALA A 195 -11.49 -8.68 10.51
N ASN A 196 -12.71 -9.22 10.53
CA ASN A 196 -13.08 -10.35 11.39
C ASN A 196 -12.35 -11.65 11.01
N SER A 197 -11.97 -11.83 9.75
CA SER A 197 -11.26 -13.03 9.28
C SER A 197 -9.77 -12.76 9.03
N VAL A 198 -9.43 -11.61 8.43
CA VAL A 198 -8.04 -11.21 8.14
C VAL A 198 -7.81 -9.79 8.68
N PRO A 199 -7.42 -9.63 9.96
CA PRO A 199 -7.50 -8.35 10.68
C PRO A 199 -6.47 -7.30 10.26
N TYR A 200 -5.45 -7.67 9.47
CA TYR A 200 -4.43 -6.74 8.98
C TYR A 200 -4.73 -6.21 7.56
N ILE A 201 -5.67 -6.81 6.83
CA ILE A 201 -6.13 -6.30 5.53
C ILE A 201 -7.31 -5.38 5.81
N LEU A 202 -7.03 -4.08 5.81
CA LEU A 202 -7.97 -3.06 6.19
C LEU A 202 -8.89 -2.72 5.01
N ASN A 203 -10.16 -2.45 5.30
CA ASN A 203 -11.09 -1.95 4.29
C ASN A 203 -10.71 -0.50 3.96
N GLU A 204 -10.27 -0.24 2.73
CA GLU A 204 -9.89 1.11 2.28
C GLU A 204 -11.01 2.09 2.59
N PHE A 205 -12.23 1.78 2.15
CA PHE A 205 -13.41 2.61 2.32
C PHE A 205 -14.02 2.56 3.73
N ILE A 206 -13.29 2.13 4.74
CA ILE A 206 -13.51 2.50 6.15
C ILE A 206 -12.56 3.60 6.61
N TYR A 207 -11.34 3.63 6.05
CA TYR A 207 -10.26 4.53 6.47
C TYR A 207 -10.04 5.72 5.53
N TYR A 208 -10.38 5.57 4.26
CA TYR A 208 -10.19 6.55 3.21
C TYR A 208 -11.52 6.89 2.52
N PHE A 209 -11.55 8.08 1.94
CA PHE A 209 -12.30 8.35 0.73
C PHE A 209 -11.30 8.81 -0.35
N GLU A 210 -11.74 8.88 -1.59
CA GLU A 210 -10.89 9.36 -2.68
C GLU A 210 -11.62 10.27 -3.67
N THR A 211 -10.83 11.07 -4.39
CA THR A 211 -11.29 11.94 -5.47
C THR A 211 -11.51 11.15 -6.77
N PRO A 212 -12.16 11.72 -7.80
CA PRO A 212 -12.29 11.05 -9.09
C PRO A 212 -10.93 10.65 -9.67
N TYR A 213 -10.88 9.48 -10.29
CA TYR A 213 -9.81 8.98 -11.13
C TYR A 213 -10.20 9.13 -12.62
N ASP A 214 -9.39 8.64 -13.56
CA ASP A 214 -9.66 8.73 -15.00
C ASP A 214 -9.84 10.19 -15.50
N VAL A 215 -9.15 11.13 -14.85
CA VAL A 215 -9.30 12.57 -15.09
C VAL A 215 -8.54 12.97 -16.35
N THR A 216 -9.22 13.65 -17.27
CA THR A 216 -8.63 14.18 -18.51
C THR A 216 -8.49 15.71 -18.53
N ASP A 217 -9.06 16.41 -17.53
CA ASP A 217 -8.84 17.84 -17.33
C ASP A 217 -7.52 18.07 -16.59
N ALA A 218 -6.51 18.51 -17.34
CA ALA A 218 -5.16 18.79 -16.85
C ALA A 218 -5.08 19.88 -15.76
N THR A 219 -6.17 20.59 -15.45
CA THR A 219 -6.20 21.55 -14.35
C THR A 219 -6.57 20.93 -13.01
N PHE A 220 -7.08 19.69 -12.99
CA PHE A 220 -7.59 19.01 -11.80
C PHE A 220 -8.52 19.90 -10.95
N PRO A 221 -9.67 20.36 -11.50
CA PRO A 221 -10.47 21.42 -10.90
C PRO A 221 -11.32 20.96 -9.70
N SER A 222 -11.27 19.67 -9.34
CA SER A 222 -12.09 19.10 -8.29
C SER A 222 -11.26 18.32 -7.27
N CYS A 223 -11.77 18.33 -6.05
CA CYS A 223 -11.38 17.44 -4.97
C CYS A 223 -12.62 16.81 -4.32
N SER A 224 -13.75 16.73 -5.02
CA SER A 224 -14.98 16.11 -4.53
C SER A 224 -14.76 14.66 -4.15
N ILE A 225 -15.54 14.16 -3.19
CA ILE A 225 -15.57 12.74 -2.87
C ILE A 225 -16.21 11.99 -4.04
N ASP A 226 -15.50 11.00 -4.59
CA ASP A 226 -16.02 10.09 -5.61
C ASP A 226 -16.33 8.72 -5.01
N ARG A 227 -15.34 8.12 -4.33
CA ARG A 227 -15.48 6.80 -3.71
C ARG A 227 -15.19 6.82 -2.19
N PRO A 228 -15.98 6.05 -1.40
CA PRO A 228 -17.20 5.39 -1.82
C PRO A 228 -18.34 6.43 -1.97
N SER A 229 -19.31 6.15 -2.85
CA SER A 229 -20.43 7.07 -3.07
C SER A 229 -21.19 7.36 -1.76
N GLY A 230 -21.50 8.64 -1.52
CA GLY A 230 -22.22 9.08 -0.31
C GLY A 230 -21.39 9.08 0.97
N ALA A 231 -20.06 8.93 0.89
CA ALA A 231 -19.20 9.04 2.06
C ALA A 231 -19.18 10.46 2.64
N SER A 232 -18.83 10.54 3.93
CA SER A 232 -18.41 11.78 4.58
C SER A 232 -16.89 11.86 4.63
N ALA A 233 -16.33 13.08 4.57
CA ALA A 233 -14.93 13.29 4.87
C ALA A 233 -14.61 13.09 6.37
N ASP A 234 -15.61 13.13 7.25
CA ASP A 234 -15.39 13.03 8.69
C ASP A 234 -14.86 11.64 9.10
N GLY A 235 -13.83 11.64 9.95
CA GLY A 235 -13.24 10.41 10.49
C GLY A 235 -12.40 9.60 9.48
N ARG A 236 -12.14 10.12 8.28
CA ARG A 236 -11.39 9.43 7.22
C ARG A 236 -10.16 10.19 6.78
N MET A 237 -9.10 9.45 6.51
CA MET A 237 -8.03 9.91 5.64
C MET A 237 -8.55 10.07 4.21
N TYR A 238 -7.76 10.65 3.30
CA TYR A 238 -8.16 10.69 1.90
C TYR A 238 -7.02 10.58 0.91
N ILE A 239 -7.37 10.00 -0.24
CA ILE A 239 -6.51 9.81 -1.41
C ILE A 239 -6.93 10.82 -2.48
N VAL A 240 -5.96 11.50 -3.06
CA VAL A 240 -6.16 12.31 -4.26
C VAL A 240 -5.60 11.52 -5.44
N ASN A 241 -6.47 11.13 -6.36
CA ASN A 241 -6.10 10.53 -7.63
C ASN A 241 -5.58 11.66 -8.54
N HIS A 242 -4.26 11.89 -8.51
CA HIS A 242 -3.57 12.96 -9.23
C HIS A 242 -2.68 12.38 -10.34
N PHE A 243 -3.30 11.61 -11.21
CA PHE A 243 -2.70 11.11 -12.44
C PHE A 243 -3.61 11.54 -13.59
N LEU A 244 -3.01 12.12 -14.62
CA LEU A 244 -3.72 12.68 -15.76
C LEU A 244 -3.80 11.63 -16.84
N ASP A 245 -4.99 11.41 -17.37
CA ASP A 245 -5.18 10.60 -18.57
C ASP A 245 -5.35 11.45 -19.82
N VAL A 246 -5.04 10.83 -20.94
CA VAL A 246 -5.42 11.29 -22.26
C VAL A 246 -6.39 10.30 -22.89
N ASP A 247 -7.47 10.83 -23.47
CA ASP A 247 -8.43 10.05 -24.24
C ASP A 247 -7.91 9.86 -25.69
N ILE A 248 -7.65 8.60 -26.04
CA ILE A 248 -7.29 8.17 -27.39
C ILE A 248 -8.41 7.27 -27.91
N LEU A 249 -9.33 7.86 -28.69
CA LEU A 249 -10.44 7.15 -29.35
C LEU A 249 -11.38 6.42 -28.36
N GLY A 250 -11.63 7.02 -27.20
CA GLY A 250 -12.45 6.49 -26.13
C GLY A 250 -11.70 5.57 -25.15
N ILE A 251 -10.37 5.45 -25.30
CA ILE A 251 -9.52 4.70 -24.39
C ILE A 251 -8.70 5.70 -23.59
N LEU A 252 -8.85 5.67 -22.27
CA LEU A 252 -8.05 6.48 -21.35
C LEU A 252 -6.72 5.78 -21.10
N VAL A 253 -5.63 6.52 -21.24
CA VAL A 253 -4.28 6.05 -20.95
C VAL A 253 -3.50 7.13 -20.20
N PRO A 254 -2.55 6.75 -19.34
CA PRO A 254 -1.68 7.69 -18.64
C PRO A 254 -1.01 8.72 -19.57
N ASP A 255 -1.16 10.02 -19.27
CA ASP A 255 -0.51 11.12 -20.00
C ASP A 255 0.96 11.25 -19.60
N ARG A 256 1.78 10.35 -20.14
CA ARG A 256 3.22 10.32 -19.94
C ARG A 256 3.92 11.61 -20.38
N LEU A 257 3.42 12.28 -21.42
CA LEU A 257 4.06 13.48 -21.96
C LEU A 257 3.91 14.68 -21.02
N ARG A 258 2.79 14.77 -20.28
CA ARG A 258 2.55 15.83 -19.29
C ARG A 258 2.96 15.45 -17.87
N ALA A 259 3.41 14.22 -17.64
CA ALA A 259 3.83 13.77 -16.31
C ALA A 259 4.79 14.73 -15.59
N PRO A 260 5.81 15.36 -16.24
CA PRO A 260 6.65 16.35 -15.56
C PRO A 260 5.91 17.59 -15.04
N GLN A 261 4.84 18.02 -15.71
CA GLN A 261 4.01 19.15 -15.33
C GLN A 261 2.95 18.75 -14.29
N THR A 262 2.26 17.63 -14.49
CA THR A 262 1.32 17.05 -13.53
C THR A 262 2.02 16.83 -12.18
N ASN A 263 3.20 16.21 -12.20
CA ASN A 263 3.95 15.90 -10.99
C ASN A 263 4.81 17.06 -10.46
N ALA A 264 4.56 18.30 -10.88
CA ALA A 264 5.29 19.46 -10.40
C ALA A 264 4.91 19.83 -8.95
N VAL A 265 5.78 20.56 -8.24
CA VAL A 265 5.45 21.09 -6.90
C VAL A 265 4.41 22.20 -6.98
N SER A 266 4.40 22.97 -8.06
CA SER A 266 3.55 24.16 -8.21
C SER A 266 3.21 24.42 -9.67
N GLY A 267 2.25 25.31 -9.91
CA GLY A 267 1.71 25.61 -11.24
C GLY A 267 0.33 25.00 -11.46
N SER A 268 -0.36 25.45 -12.50
CA SER A 268 -1.68 24.91 -12.85
C SER A 268 -1.59 23.40 -13.12
N GLY A 269 -2.51 22.62 -12.56
CA GLY A 269 -2.54 21.17 -12.76
C GLY A 269 -1.51 20.37 -12.00
N SER A 270 -0.70 21.02 -11.14
CA SER A 270 0.34 20.36 -10.36
C SER A 270 -0.18 19.69 -9.09
N ILE A 271 0.61 18.77 -8.53
CA ILE A 271 0.37 18.16 -7.21
C ILE A 271 0.06 19.24 -6.17
N GLY A 272 0.87 20.29 -6.10
CA GLY A 272 0.69 21.36 -5.12
C GLY A 272 -0.59 22.16 -5.32
N ALA A 273 -0.98 22.40 -6.58
CA ALA A 273 -2.21 23.13 -6.88
C ALA A 273 -3.47 22.34 -6.48
N GLN A 274 -3.58 21.07 -6.88
CA GLN A 274 -4.75 20.27 -6.47
C GLN A 274 -4.73 19.99 -4.96
N SER A 275 -3.56 19.75 -4.36
CA SER A 275 -3.46 19.57 -2.91
C SER A 275 -3.90 20.80 -2.13
N ALA A 276 -3.61 22.01 -2.62
CA ALA A 276 -4.08 23.25 -2.03
C ALA A 276 -5.61 23.41 -2.14
N LEU A 277 -6.17 23.07 -3.31
CA LEU A 277 -7.62 23.01 -3.50
C LEU A 277 -8.27 22.05 -2.49
N CYS A 278 -7.80 20.81 -2.42
CA CYS A 278 -8.33 19.80 -1.51
C CYS A 278 -8.19 20.24 -0.05
N SER A 279 -7.07 20.85 0.32
CA SER A 279 -6.84 21.36 1.67
C SER A 279 -7.81 22.48 2.04
N SER A 280 -8.20 23.32 1.09
CA SER A 280 -9.18 24.38 1.33
C SER A 280 -10.59 23.85 1.56
N LEU A 281 -10.93 22.69 0.97
CA LEU A 281 -12.23 22.03 1.16
C LEU A 281 -12.30 21.25 2.47
N TYR A 282 -11.24 20.51 2.83
CA TYR A 282 -11.26 19.55 3.94
C TYR A 282 -10.56 20.03 5.20
N GLY A 283 -9.94 21.20 5.18
CA GLY A 283 -9.23 21.81 6.32
C GLY A 283 -7.98 21.04 6.77
N ARG A 284 -7.52 20.07 5.98
CA ARG A 284 -6.34 19.24 6.22
C ARG A 284 -5.72 18.82 4.89
N LYS A 285 -4.46 18.39 4.91
CA LYS A 285 -3.73 17.94 3.70
C LYS A 285 -4.15 16.53 3.29
N PRO A 286 -3.97 16.14 2.02
CA PRO A 286 -4.20 14.76 1.59
C PRO A 286 -3.30 13.82 2.35
N ASN A 287 -3.81 12.63 2.67
CA ASN A 287 -3.00 11.58 3.25
C ASN A 287 -2.19 10.86 2.17
N VAL A 288 -2.77 10.75 0.97
CA VAL A 288 -2.10 10.17 -0.20
C VAL A 288 -2.40 11.02 -1.42
N VAL A 289 -1.40 11.25 -2.25
CA VAL A 289 -1.56 11.75 -3.62
C VAL A 289 -0.98 10.67 -4.52
N LEU A 290 -1.85 9.96 -5.25
CA LEU A 290 -1.46 8.93 -6.20
C LEU A 290 -1.05 9.59 -7.51
N VAL A 291 0.09 9.17 -8.06
CA VAL A 291 0.63 9.71 -9.33
C VAL A 291 1.15 8.60 -10.23
N ASP A 292 1.07 8.83 -11.53
CA ASP A 292 1.77 8.06 -12.56
C ASP A 292 3.17 8.65 -12.78
N PHE A 293 4.10 7.78 -13.21
CA PHE A 293 5.49 8.12 -13.52
C PHE A 293 6.19 8.86 -12.38
N VAL A 294 6.34 8.18 -11.24
CA VAL A 294 6.88 8.77 -10.01
C VAL A 294 8.27 9.40 -10.16
N ASP A 295 9.01 9.04 -11.21
CA ASP A 295 10.32 9.58 -11.58
C ASP A 295 10.26 10.89 -12.38
N GLN A 296 9.08 11.28 -12.86
CA GLN A 296 8.87 12.49 -13.65
C GLN A 296 8.38 13.64 -12.78
N GLY A 297 8.88 14.85 -13.05
CA GLY A 297 8.52 16.05 -12.29
C GLY A 297 9.29 16.18 -10.98
N GLN A 298 8.60 16.58 -9.90
CA GLN A 298 9.21 16.84 -8.59
C GLN A 298 8.44 16.14 -7.46
N VAL A 299 8.02 14.90 -7.68
CA VAL A 299 7.18 14.10 -6.77
C VAL A 299 7.67 14.14 -5.31
N MET A 300 8.94 13.83 -5.08
CA MET A 300 9.47 13.80 -3.70
C MET A 300 9.63 15.19 -3.07
N GLN A 301 9.86 16.24 -3.87
CA GLN A 301 9.87 17.62 -3.36
C GLN A 301 8.45 18.08 -3.02
N ALA A 302 7.45 17.67 -3.81
CA ALA A 302 6.04 17.92 -3.51
C ALA A 302 5.63 17.21 -2.21
N GLN A 303 6.07 15.96 -1.99
CA GLN A 303 5.87 15.26 -0.71
C GLN A 303 6.47 16.03 0.47
N ALA A 304 7.72 16.49 0.33
CA ALA A 304 8.40 17.27 1.36
C ALA A 304 7.64 18.57 1.68
N ALA A 305 7.23 19.32 0.64
CA ALA A 305 6.43 20.54 0.77
C ALA A 305 5.08 20.28 1.47
N LEU A 306 4.37 19.22 1.09
CA LEU A 306 3.12 18.82 1.73
C LEU A 306 3.32 18.39 3.18
N ASN A 307 4.49 17.85 3.54
CA ASN A 307 4.79 17.55 4.93
C ASN A 307 5.45 18.71 5.70
N GLY A 308 5.86 19.78 5.04
CA GLY A 308 6.58 20.90 5.65
C GLY A 308 7.95 20.50 6.20
N VAL A 309 8.69 19.68 5.45
CA VAL A 309 10.04 19.20 5.77
C VAL A 309 11.02 19.48 4.65
#